data_AF-A0A8T7FE43-F1
#
_entry.id   AF-A0A8T7FE43-F1
#
_cell.length_a   1.000
_cell.length_b   1.000
_cell.length_c   1.000
_cell.angle_alpha   90.00
_cell.angle_beta   90.00
_cell.angle_gamma   90.00
#
_symmetry.space_group_name_H-M   'P 1'
#
loop_
_entity.id
_entity.type
_entity.pdbx_description
1 polymer ?
#
loop_
_entity_poly.entity_id
_entity_poly.type
_entity_poly.pdbx_seq_one_letter_code
_entity_poly.pdbx_strand_id
1 'polypeptide(L)'
;MKSRWEIHRGIRIFYFDLSHFGLDDEGVIAECDEADAVVMAEPSHSVLILNDVRGSVGSVDVIKYLQVSAERSSPFIAKAAVVGVTGSSRLLLQLVNRFSKIPIVPFDDIEDAKNWLVENRAAE
;
A
#
# COMPACT_ATOMS: atom_id res chain seq x y z
N MET A 1 14.28 1.90 3.91
CA MET A 1 13.07 2.13 3.12
C MET A 1 13.27 1.83 1.64
N LYS A 2 12.48 0.91 1.08
CA LYS A 2 12.31 0.67 -0.37
C LYS A 2 11.23 1.57 -0.99
N SER A 3 10.25 1.94 -0.17
CA SER A 3 9.12 2.79 -0.52
C SER A 3 9.55 4.21 -0.85
N ARG A 4 8.80 4.86 -1.74
CA ARG A 4 9.19 6.15 -2.30
C ARG A 4 8.02 6.90 -2.91
N TRP A 5 8.17 8.20 -3.07
CA TRP A 5 7.30 9.00 -3.91
C TRP A 5 7.63 8.80 -5.40
N GLU A 6 6.61 8.67 -6.22
CA GLU A 6 6.70 8.62 -7.68
C GLU A 6 5.73 9.62 -8.31
N ILE A 7 6.05 10.09 -9.52
CA ILE A 7 5.14 10.92 -10.31
C ILE A 7 4.56 10.06 -11.43
N HIS A 8 3.24 10.00 -11.51
CA HIS A 8 2.50 9.37 -12.59
C HIS A 8 1.56 10.37 -13.22
N ARG A 9 1.73 10.66 -14.52
CA ARG A 9 0.93 11.66 -15.25
C ARG A 9 0.83 13.03 -14.55
N GLY A 10 1.94 13.47 -13.93
CA GLY A 10 2.02 14.74 -13.21
C GLY A 10 1.44 14.71 -11.79
N ILE A 11 0.91 13.57 -11.32
CA ILE A 11 0.32 13.42 -9.99
C ILE A 11 1.23 12.54 -9.14
N ARG A 12 1.42 12.95 -7.89
CA ARG A 12 2.28 12.25 -6.94
C ARG A 12 1.56 11.05 -6.32
N ILE A 13 2.21 9.89 -6.36
CA ILE A 13 1.76 8.63 -5.75
C ILE A 13 2.85 8.15 -4.78
N PHE A 14 2.46 7.63 -3.63
CA PHE A 14 3.36 6.91 -2.74
C PHE A 14 3.41 5.43 -3.15
N TYR A 15 4.56 4.98 -3.61
CA TYR A 15 4.82 3.58 -3.91
C TYR A 15 5.31 2.88 -2.64
N PHE A 16 4.43 2.07 -2.04
CA PHE A 16 4.72 1.28 -0.85
C PHE A 16 5.21 -0.11 -1.27
N ASP A 17 6.51 -0.31 -1.15
CA ASP A 17 7.21 -1.47 -1.70
C ASP A 17 7.43 -2.54 -0.61
N LEU A 18 6.48 -3.46 -0.52
CA LEU A 18 6.57 -4.69 0.27
C LEU A 18 6.92 -5.88 -0.60
N SER A 19 7.47 -5.67 -1.79
CA SER A 19 7.80 -6.75 -2.72
C SER A 19 9.11 -7.43 -2.35
N HIS A 20 9.24 -8.71 -2.69
CA HIS A 20 10.48 -9.48 -2.60
C HIS A 20 11.15 -9.52 -1.21
N PHE A 21 10.39 -9.43 -0.13
CA PHE A 21 10.90 -9.67 1.24
C PHE A 21 11.03 -11.17 1.56
N GLY A 22 10.38 -12.06 0.79
CA GLY A 22 10.43 -13.49 1.05
C GLY A 22 9.84 -13.84 2.43
N LEU A 23 10.71 -14.27 3.36
CA LEU A 23 10.37 -14.64 4.75
C LEU A 23 10.91 -13.62 5.78
N ASP A 24 11.37 -12.46 5.33
CA ASP A 24 11.93 -11.41 6.19
C ASP A 24 10.83 -10.56 6.85
N ASP A 25 10.20 -11.12 7.88
CA ASP A 25 9.12 -10.47 8.62
C ASP A 25 9.59 -9.16 9.30
N GLU A 26 10.81 -9.13 9.85
CA GLU A 26 11.38 -7.95 10.50
C GLU A 26 11.61 -6.81 9.49
N GLY A 27 12.12 -7.14 8.30
CA GLY A 27 12.26 -6.20 7.21
C GLY A 27 10.93 -5.60 6.76
N VAL A 28 9.87 -6.42 6.66
CA VAL A 28 8.52 -5.93 6.33
C VAL A 28 8.00 -4.96 7.40
N ILE A 29 8.18 -5.29 8.68
CA ILE A 29 7.73 -4.45 9.80
C ILE A 29 8.46 -3.10 9.79
N ALA A 30 9.79 -3.11 9.63
CA ALA A 30 10.59 -1.89 9.55
C ALA A 30 10.18 -1.01 8.35
N GLU A 31 9.93 -1.63 7.19
CA GLU A 31 9.46 -0.93 6.01
C GLU A 31 8.08 -0.28 6.24
N CYS A 32 7.15 -0.98 6.92
CA CYS A 32 5.84 -0.43 7.29
C CYS A 32 5.96 0.81 8.19
N ASP A 33 6.85 0.78 9.18
CA ASP A 33 7.01 1.90 10.12
C ASP A 33 7.62 3.13 9.45
N GLU A 34 8.64 2.95 8.62
CA GLU A 34 9.25 4.04 7.87
C GLU A 34 8.24 4.64 6.86
N ALA A 35 7.50 3.80 6.15
CA ALA A 35 6.48 4.23 5.19
C ALA A 35 5.30 4.94 5.86
N ASP A 36 4.78 4.42 6.97
CA ASP A 36 3.69 5.05 7.71
C ASP A 36 4.09 6.42 8.24
N ALA A 37 5.33 6.58 8.73
CA ALA A 37 5.83 7.89 9.17
C ALA A 37 5.81 8.92 8.03
N VAL A 38 6.14 8.51 6.80
CA VAL A 38 6.05 9.38 5.61
C VAL A 38 4.61 9.71 5.27
N VAL A 39 3.72 8.71 5.23
CA VAL A 39 2.30 8.89 4.86
C VAL A 39 1.57 9.76 5.89
N MET A 40 1.84 9.58 7.18
CA MET A 40 1.22 10.34 8.28
C MET A 40 1.71 11.80 8.38
N ALA A 41 2.81 12.15 7.71
CA ALA A 41 3.29 13.52 7.64
C ALA A 41 2.52 14.36 6.59
N GLU A 42 1.75 13.73 5.71
CA GLU A 42 0.95 14.40 4.69
C GLU A 42 -0.42 14.85 5.26
N PRO A 43 -1.13 15.77 4.58
CA PRO A 43 -2.48 16.14 4.97
C PRO A 43 -3.44 14.94 5.00
N SER A 44 -4.44 14.97 5.88
CA SER A 44 -5.49 13.94 5.91
C SER A 44 -6.16 13.77 4.54
N HIS A 45 -6.45 12.52 4.16
CA HIS A 45 -7.09 12.15 2.89
C HIS A 45 -6.43 12.75 1.62
N SER A 46 -5.09 12.84 1.59
CA SER A 46 -4.36 13.39 0.43
C SER A 46 -3.58 12.34 -0.36
N VAL A 47 -3.08 11.29 0.29
CA VAL A 47 -2.12 10.35 -0.31
C VAL A 47 -2.80 9.37 -1.26
N LEU A 48 -2.24 9.23 -2.47
CA LEU A 48 -2.53 8.11 -3.37
C LEU A 48 -1.47 7.04 -3.13
N ILE A 49 -1.85 5.83 -2.74
CA ILE A 49 -0.89 4.77 -2.39
C ILE A 49 -1.03 3.56 -3.32
N LEU A 50 0.10 3.08 -3.82
CA LEU A 50 0.23 1.80 -4.51
C LEU A 50 1.02 0.84 -3.63
N ASN A 51 0.38 -0.24 -3.20
CA ASN A 51 0.98 -1.29 -2.39
C ASN A 51 1.48 -2.40 -3.33
N ASP A 52 2.79 -2.68 -3.35
CA ASP A 52 3.34 -3.82 -4.09
C ASP A 52 3.76 -4.92 -3.13
N VAL A 53 3.09 -6.08 -3.21
CA VAL A 53 3.37 -7.24 -2.35
C VAL A 53 3.93 -8.43 -3.13
N ARG A 54 4.33 -8.24 -4.39
CA ARG A 54 4.79 -9.33 -5.26
C ARG A 54 6.04 -10.01 -4.69
N GLY A 55 6.06 -11.34 -4.70
CA GLY A 55 7.23 -12.11 -4.26
C GLY A 55 7.49 -12.09 -2.76
N SER A 56 6.55 -11.61 -1.94
CA SER A 56 6.60 -11.68 -0.48
C SER A 56 5.59 -12.69 0.05
N VAL A 57 5.94 -13.36 1.15
CA VAL A 57 5.05 -14.27 1.86
C VAL A 57 4.65 -13.61 3.17
N GLY A 58 3.36 -13.41 3.38
CA GLY A 58 2.87 -12.84 4.64
C GLY A 58 2.72 -13.92 5.69
N SER A 59 3.56 -13.89 6.74
CA SER A 59 3.30 -14.65 7.96
C SER A 59 2.06 -14.09 8.68
N VAL A 60 1.48 -14.87 9.59
CA VAL A 60 0.34 -14.42 10.41
C VAL A 60 0.67 -13.15 11.20
N ASP A 61 1.91 -13.01 11.66
CA ASP A 61 2.32 -11.86 12.46
C ASP A 61 2.55 -10.63 11.58
N VAL A 62 3.11 -10.79 10.38
CA VAL A 62 3.15 -9.72 9.37
C VAL A 62 1.74 -9.22 9.01
N ILE A 63 0.77 -10.14 8.84
CA ILE A 63 -0.61 -9.75 8.53
C ILE A 63 -1.22 -8.92 9.66
N LYS A 64 -1.03 -9.31 10.93
CA LYS A 64 -1.50 -8.51 12.07
C LYS A 64 -0.83 -7.14 12.10
N TYR A 65 0.46 -7.09 11.78
CA TYR A 65 1.18 -5.81 11.73
C TYR A 65 0.63 -4.89 10.63
N LEU A 66 0.37 -5.42 9.44
CA LEU A 66 -0.24 -4.69 8.34
C LEU A 66 -1.64 -4.16 8.70
N GLN A 67 -2.41 -4.86 9.53
CA GLN A 67 -3.69 -4.35 10.04
C GLN A 67 -3.50 -3.10 10.91
N VAL A 68 -2.53 -3.12 11.82
CA VAL A 68 -2.20 -1.97 12.68
C VAL A 68 -1.67 -0.80 11.85
N SER A 69 -0.78 -1.08 10.89
CA SER A 69 -0.27 -0.09 9.94
C SER A 69 -1.41 0.56 9.15
N ALA A 70 -2.32 -0.25 8.58
CA ALA A 70 -3.47 0.25 7.84
C ALA A 70 -4.42 1.12 8.69
N GLU A 71 -4.68 0.74 9.95
CA GLU A 71 -5.50 1.55 10.86
C GLU A 71 -4.88 2.92 11.13
N ARG A 72 -3.56 2.96 11.31
CA ARG A 72 -2.77 4.15 11.61
C ARG A 72 -2.65 5.09 10.41
N SER A 73 -2.37 4.57 9.21
CA SER A 73 -2.07 5.40 8.02
C SER A 73 -3.30 5.70 7.15
N SER A 74 -4.36 4.88 7.18
CA SER A 74 -5.57 5.10 6.37
C SER A 74 -6.24 6.47 6.49
N PRO A 75 -6.21 7.22 7.62
CA PRO A 75 -6.76 8.57 7.69
C PRO A 75 -6.09 9.60 6.75
N PHE A 76 -4.88 9.29 6.28
CA PHE A 76 -4.10 10.16 5.39
C PHE A 76 -4.22 9.76 3.92
N ILE A 77 -4.77 8.57 3.65
CA ILE A 77 -4.84 7.99 2.32
C ILE A 77 -6.20 8.32 1.68
N ALA A 78 -6.15 8.85 0.47
CA ALA A 78 -7.31 9.18 -0.34
C ALA A 78 -7.76 8.03 -1.24
N LYS A 79 -6.80 7.26 -1.78
CA LYS A 79 -7.04 6.15 -2.71
C LYS A 79 -5.93 5.12 -2.60
N ALA A 80 -6.28 3.84 -2.51
CA ALA A 80 -5.33 2.74 -2.34
C ALA A 80 -5.52 1.65 -3.39
N ALA A 81 -4.42 1.26 -4.03
CA ALA A 81 -4.35 0.15 -4.96
C ALA A 81 -3.32 -0.88 -4.46
N VAL A 82 -3.48 -2.15 -4.84
CA VAL A 82 -2.51 -3.20 -4.53
C VAL A 82 -2.24 -4.09 -5.73
N VAL A 83 -0.97 -4.49 -5.92
CA VAL A 83 -0.55 -5.47 -6.93
C VAL A 83 0.15 -6.65 -6.28
N GLY A 84 0.08 -7.82 -6.91
CA GLY A 84 0.73 -9.04 -6.40
C GLY A 84 -0.14 -9.93 -5.52
N VAL A 85 -1.45 -9.66 -5.46
CA VAL A 85 -2.41 -10.50 -4.75
C VAL A 85 -2.78 -11.69 -5.64
N THR A 86 -2.28 -12.89 -5.33
CA THR A 86 -2.53 -14.14 -6.06
C THR A 86 -3.13 -15.21 -5.14
N GLY A 87 -4.16 -15.94 -5.61
CA GLY A 87 -4.71 -17.10 -4.89
C GLY A 87 -5.07 -16.83 -3.41
N SER A 88 -4.38 -17.51 -2.49
CA SER A 88 -4.58 -17.45 -1.03
C SER A 88 -4.35 -16.06 -0.41
N SER A 89 -3.61 -15.16 -1.06
CA SER A 89 -3.44 -13.79 -0.57
C SER A 89 -4.68 -12.89 -0.76
N ARG A 90 -5.71 -13.36 -1.50
CA ARG A 90 -7.01 -12.65 -1.57
C ARG A 90 -7.74 -12.66 -0.24
N LEU A 91 -7.61 -13.74 0.55
CA LEU A 91 -8.14 -13.78 1.92
C LEU A 91 -7.39 -12.80 2.83
N LEU A 92 -6.07 -12.69 2.65
CA LEU A 92 -5.23 -11.74 3.39
C LEU A 92 -5.61 -10.29 3.07
N LEU A 93 -5.85 -9.98 1.80
CA LEU A 93 -6.34 -8.67 1.39
C LEU A 93 -7.68 -8.33 2.04
N GLN A 94 -8.62 -9.28 2.10
CA GLN A 94 -9.90 -9.06 2.77
C GLN A 94 -9.73 -8.79 4.27
N LEU A 95 -8.79 -9.48 4.93
CA LEU A 95 -8.49 -9.26 6.34
C LEU A 95 -7.89 -7.87 6.58
N VAL A 96 -6.97 -7.39 5.73
CA VAL A 96 -6.39 -6.05 5.87
C VAL A 96 -7.41 -4.96 5.52
N ASN A 97 -8.22 -5.16 4.47
CA ASN A 97 -9.26 -4.21 4.06
C ASN A 97 -10.29 -3.89 5.14
N ARG A 98 -10.51 -4.81 6.10
CA ARG A 98 -11.42 -4.57 7.22
C ARG A 98 -10.89 -3.51 8.21
N PHE A 99 -9.58 -3.34 8.29
CA PHE A 99 -8.93 -2.41 9.22
C PHE A 99 -8.51 -1.10 8.54
N SER A 100 -8.50 -1.09 7.21
CA SER A 100 -8.42 0.14 6.44
C SER A 100 -9.76 0.87 6.46
N LYS A 101 -9.71 2.21 6.59
CA LYS A 101 -10.89 3.07 6.44
C LYS A 101 -11.35 3.24 4.99
N ILE A 102 -10.50 2.85 4.03
CA ILE A 102 -10.77 2.92 2.60
C ILE A 102 -10.58 1.55 1.95
N PRO A 103 -11.33 1.22 0.89
CA PRO A 103 -11.11 -0.02 0.16
C PRO A 103 -9.76 0.02 -0.58
N ILE A 104 -8.94 -1.01 -0.37
CA ILE A 104 -7.73 -1.26 -1.17
C ILE A 104 -8.15 -2.11 -2.37
N VAL A 105 -7.99 -1.54 -3.57
CA VAL A 105 -8.44 -2.15 -4.82
C VAL A 105 -7.30 -2.98 -5.46
N PRO A 106 -7.50 -4.28 -5.71
CA PRO A 106 -6.47 -5.11 -6.33
C PRO A 106 -6.39 -4.91 -7.85
N PHE A 107 -5.17 -4.99 -8.37
CA PHE A 107 -4.83 -4.96 -9.79
C PHE A 107 -3.81 -6.04 -10.12
N ASP A 108 -3.83 -6.52 -11.36
CA ASP A 108 -2.84 -7.49 -11.86
C ASP A 108 -1.56 -6.79 -12.35
N ASP A 109 -1.68 -5.53 -12.80
CA ASP A 109 -0.60 -4.73 -13.39
C ASP A 109 -0.38 -3.40 -12.65
N ILE A 110 0.88 -2.96 -12.57
CA ILE A 110 1.27 -1.73 -11.88
C ILE A 110 0.79 -0.48 -12.62
N GLU A 111 0.89 -0.46 -13.94
CA GLU A 111 0.50 0.71 -14.72
C GLU A 111 -1.01 0.92 -14.68
N ASP A 112 -1.79 -0.15 -14.74
CA ASP A 112 -3.24 -0.08 -14.54
C ASP A 112 -3.61 0.45 -13.15
N ALA A 113 -2.92 -0.02 -12.11
CA ALA A 113 -3.12 0.48 -10.74
C ALA A 113 -2.79 1.97 -10.64
N LYS A 114 -1.66 2.42 -11.21
CA LYS A 114 -1.26 3.83 -11.24
C LYS A 114 -2.24 4.70 -12.02
N ASN A 115 -2.69 4.24 -13.18
CA ASN A 115 -3.69 4.92 -14.02
C ASN A 115 -4.99 5.12 -13.24
N TRP A 116 -5.45 4.07 -12.54
CA TRP A 116 -6.64 4.17 -11.72
C TRP A 116 -6.43 5.11 -10.54
N LEU A 117 -5.29 5.08 -9.85
CA LEU A 117 -5.01 5.97 -8.71
C LEU A 117 -5.15 7.47 -9.07
N VAL A 118 -4.69 7.85 -10.26
CA VAL A 118 -4.71 9.25 -10.73
C VAL A 118 -5.98 9.62 -11.50
N GLU A 119 -6.88 8.67 -11.73
CA GLU A 119 -8.13 8.92 -12.46
C GLU A 119 -8.96 10.00 -11.77
N ASN A 120 -9.52 10.92 -12.56
CA ASN A 120 -10.32 12.08 -12.12
C ASN A 120 -9.57 13.07 -11.21
N ARG A 121 -8.24 13.07 -11.26
CA ARG A 121 -7.39 14.08 -10.63
C ARG A 121 -6.81 15.00 -11.71
N ALA A 122 -6.81 16.30 -11.46
CA ALA A 122 -6.03 17.22 -12.28
C ALA A 122 -4.54 17.09 -11.90
N ALA A 123 -3.63 17.30 -12.86
CA ALA A 123 -2.23 17.51 -12.54
C ALA A 123 -2.13 18.78 -11.66
N GLU A 124 -1.43 18.68 -10.53
CA GLU A 124 -1.16 19.82 -9.64
C GLU A 124 -0.03 20.69 -10.19
#